data_AF-A0A2V1AG70-F1
#
_entry.id   AF-A0A2V1AG70-F1
#
_cell.length_a   1.000
_cell.length_b   1.000
_cell.length_c   1.000
_cell.angle_alpha   90.00
_cell.angle_beta   90.00
_cell.angle_gamma   90.00
#
_symmetry.space_group_name_H-M   'P 1'
#
loop_
_entity.id
_entity.type
_entity.pdbx_description
1 polymer ?
#
loop_
_entity_poly.entity_id
_entity_poly.type
_entity_poly.pdbx_seq_one_letter_code
_entity_poly.pdbx_strand_id
1 'polypeptide(L)'
;MVRKPEYYGIRIKERKDIVRYLDDFLDDNDTWYSLKSKNRVQSEFHITVGHKNDASRSGAAWYWLGEKLDAEYAGSILTNGKLANLTDHCDVTLVRAVVFDRKLVTVEVKMGQMYVRNNTGGFSRQQLVLKPTVEHLHITIGTTSNAIKPFQSNVLLRELHSRYGKTPQEGEYQLKSGSAEVIRLGRKLNKQQLFILFSSR
;
A
#
# COMPACT_ATOMS: atom_id res chain seq x y z
N MET A 1 -4.16 -26.16 -14.27
CA MET A 1 -3.00 -25.61 -13.54
C MET A 1 -3.46 -24.32 -12.85
N VAL A 2 -3.42 -24.29 -11.51
CA VAL A 2 -3.89 -23.15 -10.70
C VAL A 2 -2.86 -22.03 -10.78
N ARG A 3 -3.31 -20.79 -11.05
CA ARG A 3 -2.43 -19.61 -11.09
C ARG A 3 -1.92 -19.32 -9.68
N LYS A 4 -0.62 -19.02 -9.53
CA LYS A 4 -0.04 -18.70 -8.22
C LYS A 4 -0.16 -17.21 -7.92
N PRO A 5 -0.61 -16.82 -6.72
CA PRO A 5 -0.59 -15.43 -6.27
C PRO A 5 0.84 -14.89 -6.27
N GLU A 6 1.01 -13.71 -6.85
CA GLU A 6 2.23 -12.92 -6.78
C GLU A 6 2.15 -11.91 -5.63
N TYR A 7 0.95 -11.37 -5.43
CA TYR A 7 0.75 -10.22 -4.55
C TYR A 7 -0.73 -10.08 -4.13
N TYR A 8 -0.97 -9.79 -2.84
CA TYR A 8 -2.27 -9.43 -2.26
C TYR A 8 -2.31 -7.95 -1.90
N GLY A 9 -3.30 -7.23 -2.41
CA GLY A 9 -3.37 -5.77 -2.30
C GLY A 9 -4.71 -5.21 -1.88
N ILE A 10 -4.69 -3.94 -1.46
CA ILE A 10 -5.88 -3.11 -1.29
C ILE A 10 -5.80 -1.96 -2.29
N ARG A 11 -6.77 -1.85 -3.20
CA ARG A 11 -6.85 -0.78 -4.19
C ARG A 11 -7.43 0.48 -3.56
N ILE A 12 -6.79 1.61 -3.85
CA ILE A 12 -7.21 2.91 -3.34
C ILE A 12 -7.93 3.69 -4.44
N LYS A 13 -9.24 3.91 -4.27
CA LYS A 13 -10.09 4.54 -5.29
C LYS A 13 -9.92 6.06 -5.33
N GLU A 14 -9.64 6.70 -4.19
CA GLU A 14 -9.60 8.15 -4.03
C GLU A 14 -8.26 8.78 -4.42
N ARG A 15 -7.57 8.30 -5.47
CA ARG A 15 -6.24 8.80 -5.88
C ARG A 15 -6.18 10.32 -5.96
N LYS A 16 -7.09 10.94 -6.73
CA LYS A 16 -7.11 12.40 -6.94
C LYS A 16 -7.29 13.15 -5.62
N ASP A 17 -8.17 12.66 -4.75
CA ASP A 17 -8.41 13.30 -3.46
C ASP A 17 -7.26 13.14 -2.48
N ILE A 18 -6.48 12.05 -2.58
CA ILE A 18 -5.25 11.86 -1.80
C ILE A 18 -4.17 12.83 -2.27
N VAL A 19 -3.98 12.96 -3.59
CA VAL A 19 -3.01 13.93 -4.14
C VAL A 19 -3.34 15.35 -3.69
N ARG A 20 -4.60 15.78 -3.83
CA ARG A 20 -5.04 17.10 -3.35
C ARG A 20 -4.85 17.26 -1.84
N TYR A 21 -5.14 16.21 -1.07
CA TYR A 21 -4.94 16.24 0.38
C TYR A 21 -3.46 16.32 0.77
N LEU A 22 -2.55 15.77 -0.03
CA LEU A 22 -1.12 15.90 0.19
C LEU A 22 -0.61 17.30 -0.19
N ASP A 23 -1.22 17.96 -1.18
CA ASP A 23 -0.90 19.34 -1.52
C ASP A 23 -1.06 20.28 -0.32
N ASP A 24 -2.08 20.06 0.52
CA ASP A 24 -2.33 20.88 1.72
C ASP A 24 -1.16 20.86 2.74
N PHE A 25 -0.25 19.87 2.66
CA PHE A 25 0.88 19.73 3.59
C PHE A 25 2.26 19.79 2.92
N LEU A 26 2.32 19.53 1.61
CA LEU A 26 3.58 19.32 0.89
C LEU A 26 3.84 20.38 -0.18
N ASP A 27 3.05 21.45 -0.26
CA ASP A 27 3.15 22.37 -1.40
C ASP A 27 4.54 23.01 -1.56
N ASP A 28 5.21 23.29 -0.44
CA ASP A 28 6.58 23.85 -0.40
C ASP A 28 7.69 22.78 -0.42
N ASN A 29 7.34 21.49 -0.54
CA ASN A 29 8.32 20.41 -0.56
C ASN A 29 8.85 20.14 -1.98
N ASP A 30 10.15 20.35 -2.20
CA ASP A 30 10.83 20.16 -3.49
C ASP A 30 10.64 18.76 -4.09
N THR A 31 10.65 17.71 -3.27
CA THR A 31 10.47 16.34 -3.73
C THR A 31 9.04 16.13 -4.23
N TRP A 32 8.05 16.66 -3.51
CA TRP A 32 6.66 16.64 -3.92
C TRP A 32 6.43 17.41 -5.22
N TYR A 33 6.96 18.63 -5.30
CA TYR A 33 6.94 19.44 -6.51
C TYR A 33 7.57 18.70 -7.71
N SER A 34 8.71 18.03 -7.51
CA SER A 34 9.37 17.23 -8.54
C SER A 34 8.49 16.08 -9.05
N LEU A 35 7.76 15.40 -8.16
CA LEU A 35 6.83 14.33 -8.55
C LEU A 35 5.67 14.87 -9.39
N LYS A 36 5.06 15.98 -8.97
CA LYS A 36 3.94 16.61 -9.67
C LYS A 36 4.34 17.13 -11.05
N SER A 37 5.35 18.00 -11.09
CA SER A 37 5.81 18.66 -12.32
C SER A 37 6.30 17.70 -13.40
N LYS A 38 6.86 16.54 -13.01
CA LYS A 38 7.33 15.50 -13.93
C LYS A 38 6.31 14.40 -14.20
N ASN A 39 5.06 14.54 -13.73
CA ASN A 39 4.00 13.55 -13.83
C ASN A 39 4.41 12.15 -13.32
N ARG A 40 5.12 12.11 -12.20
CA ARG A 40 5.68 10.88 -11.59
C ARG A 40 4.89 10.38 -10.37
N VAL A 41 3.79 11.02 -10.04
CA VAL A 41 2.78 10.46 -9.14
C VAL A 41 2.13 9.26 -9.84
N GLN A 42 2.14 8.09 -9.19
CA GLN A 42 1.61 6.84 -9.77
C GLN A 42 0.17 7.05 -10.27
N SER A 43 -0.17 6.44 -11.40
CA SER A 43 -1.52 6.52 -11.99
C SER A 43 -2.57 5.75 -11.19
N GLU A 44 -2.14 4.79 -10.37
CA GLU A 44 -2.97 3.99 -9.49
C GLU A 44 -2.30 3.85 -8.11
N PHE A 45 -3.10 3.86 -7.05
CA PHE A 45 -2.61 3.65 -5.69
C PHE A 45 -3.13 2.32 -5.14
N HIS A 46 -2.24 1.63 -4.45
CA HIS A 46 -2.58 0.43 -3.70
C HIS A 46 -1.70 0.30 -2.47
N ILE A 47 -2.18 -0.47 -1.49
CA ILE A 47 -1.40 -0.91 -0.34
C ILE A 47 -1.03 -2.35 -0.57
N THR A 48 0.27 -2.64 -0.44
CA THR A 48 0.72 -4.03 -0.48
C THR A 48 0.45 -4.71 0.85
N VAL A 49 -0.42 -5.73 0.88
CA VAL A 49 -0.69 -6.51 2.11
C VAL A 49 0.30 -7.66 2.24
N GLY A 50 0.58 -8.35 1.13
CA GLY A 50 1.68 -9.30 1.11
C GLY A 50 2.16 -9.65 -0.29
N HIS A 51 3.45 -9.94 -0.40
CA HIS A 51 4.13 -10.24 -1.66
C HIS A 51 4.82 -11.60 -1.58
N LYS A 52 4.87 -12.36 -2.69
CA LYS A 52 5.47 -13.71 -2.74
C LYS A 52 6.92 -13.75 -2.22
N ASN A 53 7.66 -12.67 -2.41
CA ASN A 53 9.06 -12.55 -1.96
C ASN A 53 9.18 -12.48 -0.42
N ASP A 54 8.10 -12.15 0.29
CA ASP A 54 8.07 -12.18 1.76
C ASP A 54 7.70 -13.56 2.30
N ALA A 55 7.28 -14.50 1.45
CA ALA A 55 6.78 -15.80 1.89
C ALA A 55 7.84 -16.65 2.60
N SER A 56 9.13 -16.46 2.29
CA SER A 56 10.23 -17.13 3.01
C SER A 56 10.39 -16.65 4.45
N ARG A 57 10.09 -15.37 4.72
CA ARG A 57 10.17 -14.75 6.05
C ARG A 57 8.87 -14.88 6.85
N SER A 58 7.73 -14.81 6.16
CA SER A 58 6.39 -14.71 6.76
C SER A 58 5.45 -15.79 6.21
N GLY A 59 5.95 -17.03 6.03
CA GLY A 59 5.24 -18.11 5.34
C GLY A 59 3.86 -18.42 5.93
N ALA A 60 3.71 -18.42 7.25
CA ALA A 60 2.42 -18.64 7.90
C ALA A 60 1.40 -17.53 7.58
N ALA A 61 1.83 -16.27 7.54
CA ALA A 61 0.97 -15.14 7.17
C ALA A 61 0.62 -15.17 5.66
N TRP A 62 1.58 -15.53 4.81
CA TRP A 62 1.36 -15.71 3.37
C TRP A 62 0.34 -16.81 3.08
N TYR A 63 0.48 -17.98 3.72
CA TYR A 63 -0.47 -19.08 3.58
C TYR A 63 -1.86 -18.70 4.10
N TRP A 64 -1.92 -18.04 5.27
CA TRP A 64 -3.17 -17.53 5.83
C TRP A 64 -3.90 -16.57 4.88
N LEU A 65 -3.17 -15.67 4.20
CA LEU A 65 -3.76 -14.78 3.18
C LEU A 65 -4.34 -15.59 2.02
N GLY A 66 -3.63 -16.62 1.56
CA GLY A 66 -4.10 -17.50 0.50
C GLY A 66 -5.38 -18.23 0.83
N GLU A 67 -5.48 -18.79 2.04
CA GLU A 67 -6.69 -19.48 2.51
C GLU A 67 -7.85 -18.52 2.74
N LYS A 68 -7.62 -17.40 3.43
CA LYS A 68 -8.70 -16.48 3.83
C LYS A 68 -9.24 -15.62 2.69
N LEU A 69 -8.45 -15.42 1.64
CA LEU A 69 -8.87 -14.67 0.45
C LEU A 69 -9.21 -15.60 -0.73
N ASP A 70 -9.32 -16.90 -0.47
CA ASP A 70 -9.68 -17.94 -1.44
C ASP A 70 -8.92 -17.80 -2.77
N ALA A 71 -7.60 -17.73 -2.65
CA ALA A 71 -6.74 -17.40 -3.76
C ALA A 71 -6.77 -18.46 -4.88
N GLU A 72 -7.02 -19.72 -4.53
CA GLU A 72 -7.17 -20.81 -5.49
C GLU A 72 -8.44 -20.62 -6.33
N TYR A 73 -9.59 -20.38 -5.70
CA TYR A 73 -10.83 -20.10 -6.42
C TYR A 73 -10.70 -18.85 -7.29
N ALA A 74 -10.23 -17.74 -6.70
CA ALA A 74 -10.02 -16.47 -7.41
C ALA A 74 -9.10 -16.65 -8.64
N GLY A 75 -8.05 -17.46 -8.53
CA GLY A 75 -7.14 -17.76 -9.64
C GLY A 75 -7.74 -18.67 -10.70
N SER A 76 -8.66 -19.56 -10.32
CA SER A 76 -9.31 -20.52 -11.23
C SER A 76 -10.37 -19.85 -12.13
N ILE A 77 -11.08 -18.85 -11.63
CA ILE A 77 -12.12 -18.12 -12.38
C ILE A 77 -11.55 -17.03 -13.30
N LEU A 78 -10.26 -16.71 -13.20
CA LEU A 78 -9.61 -15.74 -14.08
C LEU A 78 -9.49 -16.28 -15.52
N THR A 79 -10.39 -15.84 -16.39
CA THR A 79 -10.38 -16.15 -17.82
C THR A 79 -9.27 -15.38 -18.54
N ASN A 80 -9.14 -14.08 -18.29
CA ASN A 80 -8.14 -13.18 -18.89
C ASN A 80 -7.48 -12.28 -17.84
N GLY A 81 -6.24 -11.84 -18.13
CA GLY A 81 -5.48 -10.96 -17.24
C GLY A 81 -4.88 -11.67 -16.03
N LYS A 82 -4.42 -10.89 -15.05
CA LYS A 82 -3.71 -11.36 -13.85
C LYS A 82 -4.35 -10.91 -12.54
N LEU A 83 -5.31 -10.00 -12.59
CA LEU A 83 -5.83 -9.32 -11.41
C LEU A 83 -7.25 -9.80 -11.13
N ALA A 84 -7.45 -10.42 -9.95
CA ALA A 84 -8.76 -10.76 -9.43
C ALA A 84 -9.16 -9.71 -8.39
N ASN A 85 -10.26 -9.00 -8.64
CA ASN A 85 -10.88 -8.15 -7.62
C ASN A 85 -11.71 -9.03 -6.67
N LEU A 86 -11.55 -8.83 -5.37
CA LEU A 86 -12.28 -9.58 -4.36
C LEU A 86 -13.56 -8.86 -3.94
N THR A 87 -14.50 -9.60 -3.35
CA THR A 87 -15.67 -9.03 -2.68
C THR A 87 -15.30 -8.37 -1.35
N ASP A 88 -14.14 -8.70 -0.80
CA ASP A 88 -13.59 -8.15 0.44
C ASP A 88 -13.15 -6.71 0.28
N HIS A 89 -13.47 -5.90 1.30
CA HIS A 89 -13.11 -4.50 1.39
C HIS A 89 -12.59 -4.16 2.79
N CYS A 90 -11.76 -3.13 2.89
CA CYS A 90 -11.14 -2.67 4.14
C CYS A 90 -11.25 -1.16 4.28
N ASP A 91 -11.58 -0.67 5.48
CA ASP A 91 -11.32 0.73 5.80
C ASP A 91 -9.81 0.96 5.94
N VAL A 92 -9.30 2.11 5.48
CA VAL A 92 -7.88 2.47 5.54
C VAL A 92 -7.75 3.84 6.19
N THR A 93 -6.87 3.97 7.18
CA THR A 93 -6.49 5.27 7.74
C THR A 93 -5.13 5.68 7.22
N LEU A 94 -5.03 6.85 6.61
CA LEU A 94 -3.77 7.50 6.25
C LEU A 94 -3.17 8.08 7.54
N VAL A 95 -2.02 7.57 7.95
CA VAL A 95 -1.42 7.90 9.26
C VAL A 95 -0.38 9.00 9.14
N ARG A 96 0.52 8.90 8.16
CA ARG A 96 1.55 9.89 7.91
C ARG A 96 2.04 9.84 6.48
N ALA A 97 2.38 11.00 5.93
CA ALA A 97 3.19 11.08 4.73
C ALA A 97 4.66 11.01 5.14
N VAL A 98 5.46 10.29 4.37
CA VAL A 98 6.92 10.26 4.52
C VAL A 98 7.54 10.61 3.18
N VAL A 99 8.22 11.76 3.15
CA VAL A 99 8.95 12.25 1.99
C VAL A 99 10.41 11.90 2.18
N PHE A 100 10.94 11.03 1.34
CA PHE A 100 12.37 10.76 1.30
C PHE A 100 13.02 11.69 0.28
N ASP A 101 13.90 12.58 0.75
CA ASP A 101 14.44 13.69 -0.04
C ASP A 101 15.00 13.21 -1.38
N ARG A 102 14.57 13.89 -2.46
CA ARG A 102 14.92 13.63 -3.86
C ARG A 102 14.66 12.20 -4.33
N LYS A 103 13.92 11.38 -3.59
CA LYS A 103 13.72 9.96 -3.90
C LYS A 103 12.28 9.58 -4.18
N LEU A 104 11.44 9.60 -3.17
CA LEU A 104 10.07 9.10 -3.27
C LEU A 104 9.21 9.62 -2.13
N VAL A 105 7.89 9.61 -2.37
CA VAL A 105 6.89 9.95 -1.35
C VAL A 105 6.05 8.71 -1.07
N THR A 106 5.80 8.45 0.21
CA THR A 106 4.92 7.38 0.68
C THR A 106 3.88 7.91 1.63
N VAL A 107 2.79 7.16 1.79
CA VAL A 107 1.82 7.38 2.86
C VAL A 107 1.71 6.09 3.65
N GLU A 108 2.14 6.11 4.90
CA GLU A 108 1.93 4.98 5.83
C GLU A 108 0.46 4.91 6.24
N VAL A 109 -0.04 3.69 6.39
CA VAL A 109 -1.46 3.45 6.62
C VAL A 109 -1.71 2.43 7.73
N LYS A 110 -2.93 2.46 8.26
CA LYS A 110 -3.49 1.41 9.11
C LYS A 110 -4.74 0.83 8.46
N MET A 111 -4.85 -0.50 8.50
CA MET A 111 -6.08 -1.20 8.13
C MET A 111 -7.08 -1.11 9.28
N GLY A 112 -8.35 -0.96 8.93
CA GLY A 112 -9.48 -0.88 9.86
C GLY A 112 -10.46 -2.03 9.66
N GLN A 113 -11.75 -1.72 9.80
CA GLN A 113 -12.84 -2.68 9.69
C GLN A 113 -12.86 -3.34 8.30
N MET A 114 -13.02 -4.67 8.27
CA MET A 114 -13.23 -5.44 7.06
C MET A 114 -14.72 -5.57 6.73
N TYR A 115 -15.03 -5.66 5.45
CA TYR A 115 -16.39 -5.82 4.92
C TYR A 115 -16.41 -6.81 3.77
N VAL A 116 -17.53 -7.48 3.56
CA VAL A 116 -17.83 -8.23 2.33
C VAL A 116 -18.90 -7.46 1.56
N ARG A 117 -18.69 -7.28 0.26
CA ARG A 117 -19.71 -6.73 -0.64
C ARG A 117 -20.60 -7.85 -1.14
N ASN A 118 -21.91 -7.71 -0.96
CA ASN A 118 -22.89 -8.68 -1.48
C ASN A 118 -23.21 -8.41 -2.97
N ASN A 119 -23.95 -9.33 -3.58
CA ASN A 119 -24.31 -9.23 -5.01
C ASN A 119 -25.23 -8.05 -5.34
N THR A 120 -25.95 -7.49 -4.35
CA THR A 120 -26.80 -6.30 -4.52
C THR A 120 -26.03 -4.99 -4.28
N GLY A 121 -24.73 -5.07 -3.98
CA GLY A 121 -23.84 -3.92 -3.79
C GLY A 121 -23.75 -3.37 -2.36
N GLY A 122 -24.50 -3.95 -1.41
CA GLY A 122 -24.42 -3.65 0.02
C GLY A 122 -23.18 -4.24 0.70
N PHE A 123 -22.87 -3.75 1.90
CA PHE A 123 -21.70 -4.15 2.68
C PHE A 123 -22.09 -4.73 4.04
N SER A 124 -21.57 -5.91 4.36
CA SER A 124 -21.67 -6.53 5.69
C SER A 124 -20.32 -6.50 6.37
N ARG A 125 -20.28 -6.17 7.67
CA ARG A 125 -19.04 -6.21 8.45
C ARG A 125 -18.53 -7.65 8.57
N GLN A 126 -17.22 -7.82 8.53
CA GLN A 126 -16.54 -9.09 8.78
C GLN A 126 -15.73 -9.01 10.07
N GLN A 127 -15.61 -10.13 10.79
CA GLN A 127 -14.64 -10.27 11.89
C GLN A 127 -13.23 -10.67 11.39
N LEU A 128 -13.00 -10.59 10.08
CA LEU A 128 -11.70 -10.84 9.47
C LEU A 128 -10.69 -9.76 9.87
N VAL A 129 -9.50 -10.18 10.31
CA VAL A 129 -8.35 -9.31 10.54
C VAL A 129 -7.22 -9.81 9.66
N LEU A 130 -6.88 -9.03 8.63
CA LEU A 130 -5.79 -9.36 7.72
C LEU A 130 -4.46 -9.40 8.47
N LYS A 131 -3.62 -10.38 8.11
CA LYS A 131 -2.24 -10.50 8.61
C LYS A 131 -1.27 -10.15 7.48
N PRO A 132 -0.78 -8.90 7.40
CA PRO A 132 0.19 -8.51 6.40
C PRO A 132 1.49 -9.31 6.50
N THR A 133 2.14 -9.56 5.35
CA THR A 133 3.52 -10.06 5.34
C THR A 133 4.54 -8.93 5.31
N VAL A 134 4.11 -7.74 4.87
CA VAL A 134 4.93 -6.53 4.85
C VAL A 134 5.03 -5.93 6.25
N GLU A 135 6.18 -5.32 6.53
CA GLU A 135 6.50 -4.78 7.86
C GLU A 135 5.84 -3.42 8.10
N HIS A 136 5.80 -2.57 7.06
CA HIS A 136 5.23 -1.24 7.10
C HIS A 136 4.19 -1.11 5.98
N LEU A 137 2.91 -1.10 6.33
CA LEU A 137 1.85 -0.87 5.36
C LEU A 137 1.90 0.57 4.87
N HIS A 138 1.98 0.74 3.56
CA HIS A 138 2.05 2.06 2.95
C HIS A 138 1.51 2.04 1.52
N ILE A 139 1.22 3.23 1.02
CA ILE A 139 0.98 3.55 -0.38
C ILE A 139 2.26 4.21 -0.90
N THR A 140 2.81 3.74 -2.02
CA THR A 140 3.85 4.50 -2.73
C THR A 140 3.18 5.54 -3.61
N ILE A 141 3.44 6.83 -3.37
CA ILE A 141 2.78 7.91 -4.13
C ILE A 141 3.49 8.14 -5.46
N GLY A 142 4.82 8.08 -5.46
CA GLY A 142 5.63 8.28 -6.65
C GLY A 142 7.12 8.21 -6.34
N THR A 143 7.94 8.08 -7.39
CA THR A 143 9.40 8.11 -7.31
C THR A 143 9.93 9.19 -8.23
N THR A 144 11.02 9.87 -7.87
CA THR A 144 11.53 11.05 -8.62
C THR A 144 12.29 10.67 -9.89
N SER A 145 12.74 9.42 -10.03
CA SER A 145 13.46 8.92 -11.21
C SER A 145 13.17 7.44 -11.49
N ASN A 146 13.38 6.99 -12.74
CA ASN A 146 13.15 5.59 -13.12
C ASN A 146 14.15 4.62 -12.51
N ALA A 147 15.28 5.15 -12.01
CA ALA A 147 16.27 4.42 -11.23
C ALA A 147 15.75 4.07 -9.83
N ILE A 148 14.81 4.85 -9.30
CA ILE A 148 14.19 4.65 -8.00
C ILE A 148 12.92 3.83 -8.20
N LYS A 149 12.98 2.57 -7.78
CA LYS A 149 11.88 1.62 -7.93
C LYS A 149 10.92 1.71 -6.74
N PRO A 150 9.60 1.56 -6.94
CA PRO A 150 8.62 1.64 -5.85
C PRO A 150 8.95 0.75 -4.65
N PHE A 151 9.47 -0.47 -4.86
CA PHE A 151 9.81 -1.37 -3.75
C PHE A 151 10.83 -0.79 -2.76
N GLN A 152 11.63 0.22 -3.16
CA GLN A 152 12.59 0.89 -2.29
C GLN A 152 11.90 1.62 -1.13
N SER A 153 10.61 1.93 -1.22
CA SER A 153 9.81 2.45 -0.09
C SER A 153 9.90 1.55 1.14
N ASN A 154 9.85 0.22 0.97
CA ASN A 154 9.97 -0.74 2.07
C ASN A 154 11.34 -0.65 2.76
N VAL A 155 12.40 -0.43 1.98
CA VAL A 155 13.77 -0.32 2.51
C VAL A 155 13.93 0.97 3.30
N LEU A 156 13.47 2.08 2.74
CA LEU A 156 13.59 3.40 3.37
C LEU A 156 12.71 3.54 4.62
N LEU A 157 11.47 3.01 4.59
CA LEU A 157 10.62 2.97 5.77
C LEU A 157 11.22 2.09 6.87
N ARG A 158 11.75 0.90 6.52
CA ARG A 158 12.43 0.05 7.50
C ARG A 158 13.62 0.78 8.14
N GLU A 159 14.41 1.51 7.36
CA GLU A 159 15.52 2.30 7.88
C GLU A 159 15.04 3.37 8.87
N LEU A 160 14.02 4.16 8.50
CA LEU A 160 13.41 5.16 9.36
C LEU A 160 12.93 4.55 10.69
N HIS A 161 12.15 3.47 10.62
CA HIS A 161 11.58 2.85 11.82
C HIS A 161 12.58 2.10 12.68
N SER A 162 13.63 1.52 12.08
CA SER A 162 14.69 0.85 12.84
C SER A 162 15.52 1.85 13.64
N ARG A 163 15.68 3.09 13.12
CA ARG A 163 16.48 4.13 13.78
C ARG A 163 15.69 4.97 14.77
N TYR A 164 14.43 5.30 14.45
CA TYR A 164 13.62 6.26 15.20
C TYR A 164 12.37 5.65 15.85
N GLY A 165 12.23 4.32 15.77
CA GLY A 165 11.12 3.58 16.37
C GLY A 165 9.89 3.44 15.47
N LYS A 166 8.89 2.70 15.97
CA LYS A 166 7.68 2.31 15.20
C LYS A 166 6.74 3.48 14.90
N THR A 167 6.85 4.58 15.64
CA THR A 167 5.97 5.74 15.54
C THR A 167 6.80 7.02 15.57
N PRO A 168 7.57 7.30 14.50
CA PRO A 168 8.25 8.58 14.37
C PRO A 168 7.20 9.70 14.47
N GLN A 169 7.54 10.74 15.21
CA GLN A 169 6.73 11.95 15.30
C GLN A 169 6.88 12.77 14.02
N GLU A 170 6.07 13.80 13.88
CA GLU A 170 6.24 14.79 12.82
C GLU A 170 7.60 15.49 12.91
N GLY A 171 8.22 15.76 11.77
CA GLY A 171 9.51 16.45 11.66
C GLY A 171 10.50 15.80 10.70
N GLU A 172 11.73 16.28 10.74
CA GLU A 172 12.83 15.85 9.86
C GLU A 172 13.74 14.81 10.52
N TYR A 173 14.20 13.85 9.72
CA TYR A 173 14.98 12.70 10.15
C TYR A 173 16.19 12.49 9.24
N GLN A 174 17.34 12.22 9.86
CA GLN A 174 18.58 11.91 9.14
C GLN A 174 18.80 10.40 9.05
N LEU A 175 18.84 9.90 7.83
CA LEU A 175 19.05 8.50 7.47
C LEU A 175 20.44 8.34 6.87
N LYS A 176 20.98 7.11 6.85
CA LYS A 176 22.21 6.84 6.09
C LYS A 176 21.96 7.05 4.60
N SER A 177 20.73 6.82 4.17
CA SER A 177 20.33 6.97 2.79
C SER A 177 19.95 8.41 2.38
N GLY A 178 19.93 9.38 3.29
CA GLY A 178 19.53 10.78 3.02
C GLY A 178 18.70 11.35 4.16
N SER A 179 17.80 12.30 3.88
CA SER A 179 16.83 12.78 4.86
C SER A 179 15.42 12.28 4.56
N ALA A 180 14.59 12.25 5.59
CA ALA A 180 13.16 12.02 5.49
C ALA A 180 12.38 13.09 6.27
N GLU A 181 11.31 13.59 5.69
CA GLU A 181 10.33 14.43 6.37
C GLU A 181 9.09 13.58 6.66
N VAL A 182 8.61 13.62 7.91
CA VAL A 182 7.42 12.90 8.36
C VAL A 182 6.35 13.92 8.70
N ILE A 183 5.18 13.77 8.08
CA ILE A 183 4.04 14.66 8.28
C ILE A 183 2.85 13.84 8.76
N ARG A 184 2.19 14.31 9.82
CA ARG A 184 1.04 13.60 10.39
C ARG A 184 -0.19 13.77 9.50
N LEU A 185 -0.86 12.66 9.23
CA LEU A 185 -2.16 12.63 8.57
C LEU A 185 -3.24 12.11 9.54
N GLY A 186 -4.51 12.17 9.11
CA GLY A 186 -5.64 11.69 9.90
C GLY A 186 -6.86 11.26 9.10
N ARG A 187 -6.69 11.04 7.79
CA ARG A 187 -7.82 10.81 6.89
C ARG A 187 -8.19 9.34 6.81
N LYS A 188 -9.48 9.03 6.95
CA LYS A 188 -10.04 7.68 6.75
C LYS A 188 -10.61 7.54 5.34
N LEU A 189 -10.26 6.46 4.67
CA LEU A 189 -10.79 6.01 3.39
C LEU A 189 -11.67 4.78 3.64
N ASN A 190 -12.94 4.84 3.27
CA ASN A 190 -13.89 3.79 3.62
C ASN A 190 -14.01 2.76 2.51
N LYS A 191 -14.01 1.47 2.88
CA LYS A 191 -14.32 0.34 1.99
C LYS A 191 -13.49 0.36 0.70
N GLN A 192 -12.18 0.20 0.86
CA GLN A 192 -11.21 0.02 -0.21
C GLN A 192 -11.16 -1.46 -0.59
N GLN A 193 -11.22 -1.77 -1.89
CA GLN A 193 -11.40 -3.14 -2.37
C GLN A 193 -10.08 -3.92 -2.33
N LEU A 194 -10.13 -5.17 -1.85
CA LEU A 194 -9.00 -6.08 -1.94
C LEU A 194 -8.88 -6.68 -3.35
N PHE A 195 -7.66 -7.04 -3.73
CA PHE A 195 -7.40 -7.77 -4.96
C PHE A 195 -6.22 -8.73 -4.81
N ILE A 196 -6.16 -9.71 -5.71
CA ILE A 196 -5.03 -10.63 -5.86
C ILE A 196 -4.45 -10.43 -7.26
N LEU A 197 -3.14 -10.20 -7.34
CA LEU A 197 -2.39 -10.26 -8.57
C LEU A 197 -1.72 -11.63 -8.67
N PHE A 198 -1.95 -12.32 -9.77
CA PHE A 198 -1.38 -13.63 -10.09
C PHE A 198 -0.21 -13.49 -11.07
N SER A 199 0.72 -14.45 -11.03
CA SER A 199 1.79 -14.52 -12.03
C SER A 199 1.24 -14.76 -13.44
N SER A 200 2.04 -14.40 -14.47
CA SER A 200 1.77 -14.91 -15.83
C SER A 200 1.71 -16.43 -15.81
N ARG A 201 0.89 -17.02 -16.68
CA ARG A 201 1.05 -18.41 -17.09
C ARG A 201 2.32 -18.55 -17.91
#